data_AF-A0A840IDX7-F1
#
_entry.id   AF-A0A840IDX7-F1
#
_cell.length_a   1.000
_cell.length_b   1.000
_cell.length_c   1.000
_cell.angle_alpha   90.00
_cell.angle_beta   90.00
_cell.angle_gamma   90.00
#
_symmetry.space_group_name_H-M   'P 1'
#
loop_
_entity.id
_entity.type
_entity.pdbx_description
1 polymer ?
#
loop_
_entity_poly.entity_id
_entity_poly.type
_entity_poly.pdbx_seq_one_letter_code
_entity_poly.pdbx_strand_id
1 'polypeptide(L)'
;MLGASPTAEGGVRGAVLHTLDWCAAHPAQARLLFGGRGAADPAALADANRGFFGRASGWYATHVHYGAVRELPFPLLSALWLGPSLHYVRHALDGPEPAIGADARTALADAAWAALGTVGEQEPITP
;
A
#
# COMPACT_ATOMS: atom_id res chain seq x y z
N MET A 1 4.32 5.56 7.27
CA MET A 1 4.94 6.29 6.14
C MET A 1 6.04 5.43 5.53
N LEU A 2 6.12 5.33 4.21
CA LEU A 2 7.10 4.47 3.50
C LEU A 2 8.57 4.75 3.85
N GLY A 3 8.92 6.00 4.18
CA GLY A 3 10.28 6.37 4.61
C GLY A 3 10.63 6.04 6.07
N ALA A 4 9.73 5.41 6.84
CA ALA A 4 9.96 5.11 8.26
C ALA A 4 10.46 3.67 8.50
N SER A 5 10.42 2.80 7.49
CA SER A 5 10.90 1.42 7.63
C SER A 5 12.29 1.25 7.01
N PRO A 6 13.27 0.69 7.76
CA PRO A 6 14.63 0.47 7.26
C PRO A 6 14.74 -0.72 6.30
N THR A 7 13.69 -1.54 6.17
CA THR A 7 13.70 -2.74 5.32
C THR A 7 12.61 -2.67 4.25
N ALA A 8 12.86 -3.35 3.12
CA ALA A 8 11.87 -3.48 2.06
C ALA A 8 10.59 -4.15 2.58
N GLU A 9 10.74 -5.25 3.31
CA GLU A 9 9.65 -6.02 3.89
C GLU A 9 8.79 -5.18 4.85
N GLY A 10 9.43 -4.44 5.76
CA GLY A 10 8.72 -3.56 6.69
C GLY A 10 8.00 -2.40 6.00
N GLY A 11 8.57 -1.86 4.91
CA GLY A 11 7.92 -0.83 4.12
C GLY A 11 6.71 -1.36 3.33
N VAL A 12 6.85 -2.55 2.73
CA VAL A 12 5.77 -3.23 1.99
C VAL A 12 4.60 -3.55 2.93
N ARG A 13 4.87 -4.26 4.03
CA ARG A 13 3.84 -4.59 5.02
C ARG A 13 3.26 -3.34 5.67
N GLY A 14 4.10 -2.38 6.03
CA GLY A 14 3.70 -1.14 6.68
C GLY A 14 2.75 -0.29 5.83
N ALA A 15 2.93 -0.27 4.50
CA ALA A 15 2.01 0.43 3.61
C ALA A 15 0.62 -0.23 3.59
N VAL A 16 0.56 -1.56 3.55
CA VAL A 16 -0.71 -2.30 3.64
C VAL A 16 -1.42 -1.98 4.95
N LEU A 17 -0.73 -2.13 6.08
CA LEU A 17 -1.30 -1.90 7.40
C LEU A 17 -1.79 -0.46 7.55
N HIS A 18 -0.99 0.52 7.10
CA HIS A 18 -1.39 1.92 7.14
C HIS A 18 -2.64 2.21 6.32
N THR A 19 -2.77 1.63 5.13
CA THR A 19 -3.99 1.77 4.31
C THR A 19 -5.21 1.19 5.02
N LEU A 20 -5.07 0.00 5.63
CA LEU A 20 -6.16 -0.64 6.38
C LEU A 20 -6.56 0.18 7.62
N ASP A 21 -5.58 0.69 8.37
CA ASP A 21 -5.80 1.56 9.54
C ASP A 21 -6.53 2.84 9.16
N TRP A 22 -6.08 3.51 8.11
CA TRP A 22 -6.71 4.74 7.65
C TRP A 22 -8.17 4.48 7.22
N CYS A 23 -8.44 3.40 6.48
CA CYS A 23 -9.79 3.07 6.05
C CYS A 23 -10.71 2.72 7.23
N ALA A 24 -10.20 2.02 8.24
CA ALA A 24 -10.95 1.70 9.46
C ALA A 24 -11.25 2.96 10.30
N ALA A 25 -10.30 3.89 10.39
CA ALA A 25 -10.47 5.15 11.11
C ALA A 25 -11.37 6.16 10.37
N HIS A 26 -11.46 6.05 9.04
CA HIS A 26 -12.14 7.02 8.17
C HIS A 26 -13.11 6.34 7.18
N PRO A 27 -14.12 5.58 7.65
CA PRO A 27 -14.96 4.76 6.78
C PRO A 27 -15.84 5.58 5.82
N ALA A 28 -16.27 6.78 6.20
CA ALA A 28 -17.03 7.67 5.32
C ALA A 28 -16.17 8.21 4.16
N GLN A 29 -14.95 8.64 4.47
CA GLN A 29 -13.97 9.10 3.48
C GLN A 29 -13.55 7.95 2.56
N ALA A 30 -13.34 6.76 3.12
CA ALA A 30 -13.02 5.56 2.35
C ALA A 30 -14.16 5.20 1.38
N ARG A 31 -15.43 5.23 1.82
CA ARG A 31 -16.58 5.01 0.93
C ARG A 31 -16.66 6.05 -0.20
N LEU A 32 -16.39 7.32 0.06
CA LEU A 32 -16.31 8.34 -0.99
C LEU A 32 -15.17 8.06 -1.98
N LEU A 33 -13.98 7.70 -1.47
CA LEU A 33 -12.82 7.39 -2.30
C LEU A 33 -13.07 6.19 -3.22
N PHE A 34 -13.79 5.16 -2.75
CA PHE A 34 -14.10 3.95 -3.50
C PHE A 34 -15.40 4.01 -4.30
N GLY A 35 -16.33 4.89 -3.94
CA GLY A 35 -17.66 5.04 -4.53
C GLY A 35 -17.71 5.82 -5.84
N GLY A 36 -16.62 6.49 -6.22
CA GLY A 36 -16.49 7.19 -7.51
C GLY A 36 -15.84 8.56 -7.35
N ARG A 37 -14.92 8.90 -8.26
CA ARG A 37 -14.06 10.11 -8.23
C ARG A 37 -14.81 11.43 -8.49
N GLY A 38 -16.13 11.49 -8.29
CA GLY A 38 -16.98 12.58 -8.80
C GLY A 38 -16.86 13.92 -8.08
N ALA A 39 -16.23 14.00 -6.91
CA ALA A 39 -16.28 15.20 -6.06
C ALA A 39 -14.95 15.93 -5.87
N ALA A 40 -13.81 15.39 -6.34
CA ALA A 40 -12.49 16.00 -6.14
C ALA A 40 -12.04 16.77 -7.39
N ASP A 41 -11.40 17.93 -7.19
CA ASP A 41 -10.72 18.66 -8.26
C ASP A 41 -9.63 17.77 -8.90
N PRO A 42 -9.73 17.46 -10.21
CA PRO A 42 -8.75 16.63 -10.90
C PRO A 42 -7.33 17.20 -10.84
N ALA A 43 -7.15 18.52 -10.85
CA ALA A 43 -5.83 19.15 -10.87
C ALA A 43 -5.13 19.03 -9.51
N ALA A 44 -5.82 19.37 -8.42
CA ALA A 44 -5.31 19.19 -7.06
C ALA A 44 -5.02 17.71 -6.76
N LEU A 45 -5.89 16.80 -7.20
CA LEU A 45 -5.69 15.36 -7.04
C LEU A 45 -4.47 14.87 -7.82
N ALA A 46 -4.27 15.36 -9.04
CA ALA A 46 -3.12 14.99 -9.86
C ALA A 46 -1.79 15.41 -9.21
N ASP A 47 -1.72 16.59 -8.60
CA ASP A 47 -0.49 17.08 -7.96
C ASP A 47 -0.15 16.31 -6.67
N ALA A 48 -1.15 16.11 -5.80
CA ALA A 48 -0.99 15.30 -4.59
C ALA A 48 -0.56 13.87 -4.93
N ASN A 49 -1.15 13.28 -5.97
CA ASN A 49 -0.79 11.96 -6.47
C ASN A 49 0.64 11.91 -7.01
N ARG A 50 1.08 12.91 -7.79
CA ARG A 50 2.46 12.98 -8.29
C ARG A 50 3.48 12.97 -7.16
N GLY A 51 3.29 13.80 -6.14
CA GLY A 51 4.21 13.87 -5.00
C GLY A 51 4.26 12.56 -4.20
N PHE A 52 3.10 11.95 -3.94
CA PHE A 52 3.04 10.67 -3.24
C PHE A 52 3.65 9.52 -4.05
N PHE A 53 3.23 9.36 -5.31
CA PHE A 53 3.72 8.29 -6.18
C PHE A 53 5.20 8.45 -6.52
N GLY A 54 5.70 9.68 -6.64
CA GLY A 54 7.12 9.95 -6.80
C GLY A 54 7.95 9.44 -5.62
N ARG A 55 7.53 9.73 -4.38
CA ARG A 55 8.21 9.23 -3.17
C ARG A 55 8.14 7.71 -3.06
N ALA A 56 6.96 7.12 -3.32
CA ALA A 56 6.77 5.67 -3.27
C ALA A 56 7.62 4.95 -4.32
N SER A 57 7.68 5.48 -5.55
CA SER A 57 8.48 4.92 -6.64
C SER A 57 9.97 5.06 -6.35
N GLY A 58 10.42 6.22 -5.84
CA GLY A 58 11.81 6.43 -5.47
C GLY A 58 12.29 5.47 -4.37
N TRP A 59 11.50 5.34 -3.29
CA TRP A 59 11.78 4.36 -2.24
C TRP A 59 11.84 2.93 -2.79
N TYR A 60 10.87 2.54 -3.63
CA TYR A 60 10.83 1.19 -4.20
C TYR A 60 12.04 0.93 -5.12
N ALA A 61 12.44 1.90 -5.93
CA ALA A 61 13.59 1.79 -6.83
C ALA A 61 14.91 1.53 -6.06
N THR A 62 15.07 2.14 -4.88
CA THR A 62 16.20 1.83 -4.00
C THR A 62 16.22 0.35 -3.59
N HIS A 63 15.08 -0.20 -3.19
CA HIS A 63 15.00 -1.61 -2.79
C HIS A 63 15.12 -2.59 -3.98
N VAL A 64 14.71 -2.18 -5.18
CA VAL A 64 15.00 -2.92 -6.43
C VAL A 64 16.51 -2.98 -6.67
N HIS A 65 17.22 -1.86 -6.51
CA HIS A 65 18.67 -1.80 -6.71
C HIS A 65 19.43 -2.79 -5.80
N TYR A 66 19.01 -2.92 -4.54
CA TYR A 66 19.56 -3.89 -3.60
C TYR A 66 19.00 -5.31 -3.75
N GLY A 67 18.16 -5.56 -4.77
CA GLY A 67 17.59 -6.88 -5.05
C GLY A 67 16.60 -7.37 -4.00
N ALA A 68 16.12 -6.50 -3.10
CA ALA A 68 15.24 -6.85 -1.99
C ALA A 68 13.77 -7.06 -2.42
N VAL A 69 13.39 -6.50 -3.57
CA VAL A 69 12.06 -6.62 -4.17
C VAL A 69 12.18 -6.81 -5.68
N ARG A 70 11.13 -7.37 -6.28
CA ARG A 70 11.03 -7.59 -7.72
C ARG A 70 10.98 -6.26 -8.47
N GLU A 71 11.70 -6.17 -9.59
CA GLU A 71 11.54 -5.07 -10.53
C GLU A 71 10.23 -5.25 -11.32
N LEU A 72 9.30 -4.31 -11.15
CA LEU A 72 7.97 -4.36 -11.75
C LEU A 72 7.56 -2.97 -12.26
N PRO A 73 6.82 -2.87 -13.38
CA PRO A 73 6.25 -1.59 -13.80
C PRO A 73 5.24 -1.10 -12.75
N PHE A 74 5.24 0.21 -12.48
CA PHE A 74 4.45 0.80 -11.39
C PHE A 74 2.97 0.39 -11.35
N PRO A 75 2.23 0.30 -12.47
CA PRO A 75 0.84 -0.17 -12.45
C PRO A 75 0.70 -1.59 -11.86
N LEU A 76 1.59 -2.51 -12.24
CA LEU A 76 1.58 -3.88 -11.73
C LEU A 76 2.04 -3.94 -10.27
N LEU A 77 3.08 -3.18 -9.91
CA LEU A 77 3.51 -3.02 -8.53
C LEU A 77 2.35 -2.56 -7.64
N SER A 78 1.65 -1.49 -8.02
CA SER A 78 0.54 -0.94 -7.24
C SER A 78 -0.62 -1.92 -7.08
N ALA A 79 -0.94 -2.68 -8.14
CA ALA A 79 -1.97 -3.71 -8.12
C ALA A 79 -1.62 -4.86 -7.16
N LEU A 80 -0.38 -5.34 -7.18
CA LEU A 80 0.07 -6.42 -6.29
C LEU A 80 0.23 -5.96 -4.85
N TRP A 81 0.67 -4.72 -4.63
CA TRP A 81 0.92 -4.19 -3.29
C TRP A 81 -0.37 -3.89 -2.54
N LEU A 82 -1.29 -3.16 -3.18
CA LEU A 82 -2.46 -2.61 -2.48
C LEU A 82 -3.79 -3.15 -3.00
N GLY A 83 -3.83 -3.77 -4.19
CA GLY A 83 -5.06 -4.25 -4.81
C GLY A 83 -5.90 -5.15 -3.88
N PRO A 84 -5.33 -6.23 -3.29
CA PRO A 84 -6.05 -7.09 -2.35
C PRO A 84 -6.62 -6.34 -1.15
N SER A 85 -5.83 -5.42 -0.56
CA SER A 85 -6.24 -4.63 0.60
C SER A 85 -7.38 -3.67 0.27
N LEU A 86 -7.30 -2.98 -0.87
CA LEU A 86 -8.35 -2.08 -1.33
C LEU A 86 -9.64 -2.85 -1.69
N HIS A 87 -9.52 -4.04 -2.27
CA HIS A 87 -10.66 -4.92 -2.53
C HIS A 87 -11.33 -5.38 -1.21
N TYR A 88 -10.53 -5.83 -0.24
CA TYR A 88 -11.02 -6.26 1.07
C TYR A 88 -11.71 -5.12 1.82
N VAL A 89 -11.14 -3.90 1.80
CA VAL A 89 -11.74 -2.72 2.43
C VAL A 89 -13.12 -2.43 1.84
N ARG A 90 -13.29 -2.50 0.52
CA ARG A 90 -14.61 -2.31 -0.11
C ARG A 90 -15.62 -3.32 0.42
N HIS A 91 -15.24 -4.59 0.45
CA HIS A 91 -16.09 -5.65 1.00
C HIS A 91 -16.46 -5.40 2.47
N ALA A 92 -15.49 -5.02 3.31
CA ALA A 92 -15.72 -4.74 4.73
C ALA A 92 -16.63 -3.52 4.95
N LEU A 93 -16.51 -2.47 4.12
CA LEU A 93 -17.32 -1.26 4.22
C LEU A 93 -18.79 -1.47 3.83
N ASP A 94 -19.09 -2.50 3.05
CA ASP A 94 -20.45 -2.88 2.67
C ASP A 94 -21.13 -3.78 3.73
N GLY A 95 -20.36 -4.24 4.73
CA GLY A 95 -20.85 -5.08 5.82
C GLY A 95 -21.57 -4.31 6.96
N PRO A 96 -22.34 -5.02 7.80
CA PRO A 96 -23.10 -4.43 8.90
C PRO A 96 -22.22 -3.86 10.02
N GLU A 97 -21.02 -4.40 10.20
CA GLU A 97 -20.00 -3.90 11.12
C GLU A 97 -18.65 -3.83 10.38
N PRO A 98 -18.23 -2.64 9.89
CA PRO A 98 -17.01 -2.50 9.11
C PRO A 98 -15.78 -2.60 10.02
N ALA A 99 -15.41 -3.82 10.40
CA ALA A 99 -14.22 -4.13 11.18
C ALA A 99 -13.18 -4.86 10.32
N ILE A 100 -11.96 -4.33 10.26
CA ILE A 100 -10.82 -5.00 9.65
C ILE A 100 -10.03 -5.69 10.77
N GLY A 101 -10.27 -6.99 10.93
CA GLY A 101 -9.67 -7.81 11.97
C GLY A 101 -8.15 -7.99 11.82
N ALA A 102 -7.49 -8.35 12.92
CA ALA A 102 -6.04 -8.58 12.98
C ALA A 102 -5.57 -9.64 11.97
N ASP A 103 -6.31 -10.75 11.84
CA ASP A 103 -5.96 -11.84 10.92
C ASP A 103 -5.95 -11.38 9.45
N ALA A 104 -6.94 -10.59 9.06
CA ALA A 104 -7.00 -10.02 7.71
C ALA A 104 -5.82 -9.07 7.44
N ARG A 105 -5.43 -8.26 8.45
CA ARG A 105 -4.30 -7.34 8.35
C ARG A 105 -2.99 -8.08 8.13
N THR A 106 -2.74 -9.12 8.93
CA THR A 106 -1.56 -9.98 8.80
C THR A 106 -1.55 -10.66 7.44
N ALA A 107 -2.64 -11.33 7.06
CA ALA A 107 -2.74 -12.05 5.79
C ALA A 107 -2.51 -11.15 4.56
N LEU A 108 -3.08 -9.94 4.55
CA LEU A 108 -2.90 -8.99 3.44
C LEU A 108 -1.48 -8.43 3.37
N ALA A 109 -0.87 -8.14 4.53
CA ALA A 109 0.51 -7.68 4.58
C ALA A 109 1.49 -8.76 4.10
N ASP A 110 1.29 -10.01 4.54
CA ASP A 110 2.09 -11.15 4.11
C ASP A 110 1.91 -11.47 2.64
N ALA A 111 0.69 -11.39 2.11
CA ALA A 111 0.43 -11.58 0.69
C ALA A 111 1.15 -10.53 -0.18
N ALA A 112 1.14 -9.26 0.24
CA ALA A 112 1.87 -8.20 -0.46
C ALA A 112 3.40 -8.47 -0.43
N TRP A 113 3.93 -8.90 0.72
CA TRP A 113 5.34 -9.27 0.81
C TRP A 113 5.69 -10.47 -0.07
N ALA A 114 4.90 -11.55 0.00
CA ALA A 114 5.11 -12.73 -0.82
C ALA A 114 5.05 -12.44 -2.33
N ALA A 115 4.24 -11.47 -2.75
CA ALA A 115 4.13 -11.07 -4.14
C ALA A 115 5.31 -10.23 -4.65
N LEU A 116 5.92 -9.42 -3.78
CA LEU A 116 6.89 -8.38 -4.15
C LEU A 116 8.33 -8.67 -3.71
N GLY A 117 8.50 -9.34 -2.57
CA GLY A 117 9.80 -9.72 -2.04
C GLY A 117 10.53 -10.72 -2.93
N THR A 118 11.85 -10.74 -2.83
CA THR A 118 12.72 -11.76 -3.43
C THR A 118 13.20 -12.70 -2.33
N VAL A 119 13.64 -13.91 -2.70
CA VAL A 119 14.09 -14.96 -1.76
C VAL A 119 15.54 -14.71 -1.24
N GLY A 120 16.17 -13.58 -1.59
CA GLY A 120 17.55 -13.26 -1.18
C GLY A 120 17.63 -12.67 0.23
N GLU A 121 18.68 -13.00 0.99
CA GLU A 121 18.97 -12.42 2.31
C GLU A 121 18.94 -10.89 2.25
N GLN A 122 18.09 -10.28 3.08
CA GLN A 122 17.89 -8.83 3.13
C GLN A 122 18.89 -8.23 4.11
N GLU A 123 19.97 -7.62 3.63
CA GLU A 123 20.83 -6.81 4.48
C GLU A 123 20.17 -5.45 4.77
N PRO A 124 20.22 -4.92 6.00
CA PRO A 124 19.66 -3.61 6.33
C PRO A 124 20.33 -2.50 5.51
N ILE A 125 19.54 -1.63 4.88
CA ILE A 125 20.08 -0.44 4.22
C ILE A 125 20.57 0.53 5.31
N THR A 126 21.90 0.67 5.42
CA THR A 126 22.53 1.65 6.32
C THR A 126 22.60 3.01 5.61
N PRO A 127 22.25 4.12 6.28
CA PRO A 127 22.21 5.46 5.68
C PRO A 127 23.57 6.01 5.25
#